data_AF-A0AAU8J3C3-F1
#
_entry.id   AF-A0AAU8J3C3-F1
#
_cell.length_a   1.000
_cell.length_b   1.000
_cell.length_c   1.000
_cell.angle_alpha   90.00
_cell.angle_beta   90.00
_cell.angle_gamma   90.00
#
_symmetry.space_group_name_H-M   'P 1'
#
loop_
_entity.id
_entity.type
_entity.pdbx_description
1 polymer ?
#
loop_
_entity_poly.entity_id
_entity_poly.type
_entity_poly.pdbx_seq_one_letter_code
_entity_poly.pdbx_strand_id
1 'polypeptide(L)'
;MQGTWNLDTHDRSTKQHEVAAAQACLRLLHTARAALSGSEPPATASVLAVPIAEADEALRRAGLAGNEAWLLERIYDLGPDDTSP
;
A
#
# COMPACT_ATOMS: atom_id res chain seq x y z
N MET A 1 -21.05 -23.19 -18.22
CA MET A 1 -20.02 -22.19 -18.55
C MET A 1 -20.11 -21.04 -17.53
N GLN A 2 -19.56 -21.20 -16.31
CA GLN A 2 -19.61 -20.17 -15.24
C GLN A 2 -18.27 -20.02 -14.49
N GLY A 3 -17.16 -20.49 -15.06
CA GLY A 3 -15.88 -20.61 -14.34
C GLY A 3 -14.88 -19.47 -14.53
N THR A 4 -15.00 -18.64 -15.58
CA THR A 4 -13.94 -17.68 -15.95
C THR A 4 -14.00 -16.38 -15.15
N TRP A 5 -15.20 -15.85 -14.89
CA TRP A 5 -15.36 -14.50 -14.31
C TRP A 5 -14.94 -14.40 -12.82
N ASN A 6 -14.95 -15.50 -12.07
CA ASN A 6 -14.66 -15.47 -10.63
C ASN A 6 -13.16 -15.35 -10.32
N LEU A 7 -12.31 -15.77 -11.26
CA LEU A 7 -10.85 -15.58 -11.18
C LEU A 7 -10.48 -14.14 -11.54
N ASP A 8 -11.09 -13.60 -12.60
CA ASP A 8 -10.82 -12.23 -13.07
C ASP A 8 -11.23 -11.14 -12.05
N THR A 9 -12.33 -11.35 -11.32
CA THR A 9 -12.78 -10.42 -10.28
C THR A 9 -11.89 -10.50 -9.03
N HIS A 10 -11.47 -11.71 -8.67
CA HIS A 10 -10.58 -11.93 -7.54
C HIS A 10 -9.20 -11.33 -7.79
N ASP A 11 -8.62 -11.57 -8.97
CA ASP A 11 -7.32 -11.03 -9.39
C ASP A 11 -7.30 -9.49 -9.40
N ARG A 12 -8.36 -8.88 -9.94
CA ARG A 12 -8.53 -7.42 -9.93
C ARG A 12 -8.67 -6.85 -8.52
N SER A 13 -9.44 -7.51 -7.65
CA SER A 13 -9.60 -7.10 -6.25
C SER A 13 -8.27 -7.20 -5.50
N THR A 14 -7.50 -8.26 -5.73
CA THR A 14 -6.17 -8.45 -5.14
C THR A 14 -5.22 -7.34 -5.59
N LYS A 15 -5.13 -7.07 -6.89
CA LYS A 15 -4.29 -5.99 -7.43
C LYS A 15 -4.68 -4.61 -6.87
N GLN A 16 -5.97 -4.35 -6.70
CA GLN A 16 -6.45 -3.11 -6.06
C GLN A 16 -6.01 -2.99 -4.59
N HIS A 17 -6.03 -4.10 -3.84
CA HIS A 17 -5.53 -4.10 -2.46
C HIS A 17 -4.01 -3.92 -2.38
N GLU A 18 -3.25 -4.52 -3.30
CA GLU A 18 -1.79 -4.34 -3.40
C GLU A 18 -1.42 -2.89 -3.72
N VAL A 19 -2.12 -2.25 -4.67
CA VAL A 19 -1.93 -0.82 -4.98
C VAL A 19 -2.25 0.05 -3.75
N ALA A 20 -3.34 -0.24 -3.04
CA ALA A 20 -3.70 0.49 -1.82
C ALA A 20 -2.64 0.34 -0.71
N ALA A 21 -2.07 -0.86 -0.54
CA ALA A 21 -0.98 -1.12 0.38
C ALA A 21 0.29 -0.33 0.00
N ALA A 22 0.69 -0.37 -1.27
CA ALA A 22 1.83 0.39 -1.76
C ALA A 22 1.67 1.91 -1.53
N GLN A 23 0.48 2.45 -1.82
CA GLN A 23 0.16 3.86 -1.58
C GLN A 23 0.21 4.23 -0.09
N ALA A 24 -0.28 3.36 0.79
CA ALA A 24 -0.22 3.58 2.24
C ALA A 24 1.23 3.58 2.75
N CYS A 25 2.07 2.65 2.30
CA CYS A 25 3.50 2.61 2.61
C CYS A 25 4.24 3.87 2.13
N LEU A 26 3.96 4.34 0.90
CA LEU A 26 4.57 5.57 0.37
C LEU A 26 4.12 6.81 1.15
N ARG A 27 2.85 6.87 1.56
CA ARG A 27 2.34 7.96 2.42
C ARG A 27 3.04 7.97 3.76
N LEU A 28 3.18 6.82 4.42
CA LEU A 28 3.94 6.68 5.66
C LEU A 28 5.39 7.18 5.49
N LEU A 29 6.07 6.78 4.41
CA LEU A 29 7.44 7.24 4.11
C LEU A 29 7.51 8.76 3.94
N HIS A 30 6.57 9.36 3.21
CA HIS A 30 6.51 10.81 3.03
C HIS A 30 6.25 11.54 4.34
N THR A 31 5.33 11.05 5.17
CA THR A 31 5.07 11.64 6.49
C THR A 31 6.28 11.53 7.41
N ALA A 32 6.97 10.39 7.40
CA ALA A 32 8.21 10.22 8.16
C ALA A 32 9.28 11.21 7.70
N ARG A 33 9.47 11.37 6.38
CA ARG A 33 10.42 12.34 5.84
C ARG A 33 10.07 13.78 6.25
N ALA A 34 8.80 14.17 6.16
CA ALA A 34 8.34 15.49 6.56
C ALA A 34 8.55 15.74 8.06
N ALA A 35 8.18 14.78 8.91
CA ALA A 35 8.34 14.87 10.35
C ALA A 35 9.80 14.94 10.80
N LEU A 36 10.71 14.25 10.09
CA LEU A 36 12.15 14.28 10.37
C LEU A 36 12.84 15.55 9.82
N SER A 37 12.25 16.21 8.83
CA SER A 37 12.81 17.42 8.21
C SER A 37 12.34 18.73 8.88
N GLY A 38 11.39 18.64 9.82
CA GLY A 38 10.84 19.80 10.53
C GLY A 38 11.79 20.37 11.58
N SER A 39 11.70 21.68 11.84
CA SER A 39 12.48 22.40 12.86
C SER A 39 11.88 22.33 14.27
N GLU A 40 10.66 21.82 14.42
CA GLU A 40 9.91 21.76 15.68
C GLU A 40 10.18 20.46 16.45
N PRO A 41 10.09 20.44 17.81
CA PRO A 41 10.49 19.32 18.66
C PRO A 41 9.69 18.02 18.39
N PRO A 42 10.19 16.84 18.82
CA PRO A 42 9.81 15.57 18.22
C PRO A 42 8.45 15.07 18.72
N ALA A 43 7.38 15.52 18.08
CA ALA A 43 6.08 14.82 18.08
C ALA A 43 6.01 13.74 16.97
N THR A 44 7.14 13.35 16.41
CA THR A 44 7.26 12.41 15.27
C THR A 44 6.51 11.10 15.53
N ALA A 45 6.59 10.55 16.74
CA ALA A 45 5.85 9.34 17.11
C ALA A 45 4.32 9.52 17.02
N SER A 46 3.80 10.66 17.48
CA SER A 46 2.37 10.98 17.42
C SER A 46 1.89 11.23 15.99
N VAL A 47 2.71 11.90 15.17
CA VAL A 47 2.41 12.18 13.76
C VAL A 47 2.39 10.91 12.91
N LEU A 48 3.18 9.89 13.28
CA LEU A 48 3.28 8.63 12.53
C LEU A 48 2.26 7.57 12.95
N ALA A 49 1.60 7.71 14.11
CA ALA A 49 0.68 6.69 14.62
C ALA A 49 -0.45 6.35 13.63
N VAL A 50 -1.06 7.34 13.01
CA VAL A 50 -2.14 7.13 12.03
C VAL A 50 -1.61 6.51 10.72
N PRO A 51 -0.58 7.07 10.06
CA PRO A 51 0.01 6.46 8.87
C PRO A 51 0.52 5.02 9.06
N ILE A 52 1.03 4.67 10.24
CA ILE A 52 1.44 3.29 10.57
C ILE A 52 0.21 2.38 10.57
N ALA A 53 -0.85 2.73 11.31
CA ALA A 53 -2.06 1.92 11.38
C ALA A 53 -2.75 1.75 10.02
N GLU A 54 -2.70 2.78 9.18
CA GLU A 54 -3.22 2.72 7.80
C GLU A 54 -2.41 1.78 6.91
N ALA A 55 -1.08 1.82 7.00
CA ALA A 55 -0.20 0.92 6.26
C ALA A 55 -0.41 -0.54 6.71
N ASP A 56 -0.45 -0.80 8.01
CA ASP A 56 -0.69 -2.14 8.57
C ASP A 56 -2.02 -2.73 8.09
N GLU A 57 -3.08 -1.92 8.10
CA GLU A 57 -4.40 -2.36 7.68
C GLU A 57 -4.46 -2.61 6.16
N ALA A 58 -3.81 -1.76 5.36
CA ALA A 58 -3.75 -1.95 3.92
C ALA A 58 -2.96 -3.23 3.56
N LEU A 59 -1.84 -3.48 4.26
CA LEU A 59 -1.06 -4.72 4.12
C LEU A 59 -1.87 -5.95 4.52
N ARG A 60 -2.64 -5.89 5.62
CA ARG A 60 -3.55 -6.99 6.01
C ARG A 60 -4.60 -7.29 4.94
N ARG A 61 -5.21 -6.25 4.35
CA ARG A 61 -6.22 -6.42 3.28
C ARG A 61 -5.62 -6.99 2.00
N ALA A 62 -4.37 -6.66 1.70
CA ALA A 62 -3.63 -7.25 0.58
C ALA A 62 -3.14 -8.69 0.87
N GLY A 63 -3.24 -9.18 2.12
CA GLY A 63 -2.65 -10.47 2.50
C GLY A 63 -1.13 -10.44 2.61
N LEU A 64 -0.53 -9.25 2.75
CA LEU A 64 0.91 -9.01 2.71
C LEU A 64 1.51 -8.59 4.06
N ALA A 65 0.73 -8.60 5.15
CA ALA A 65 1.26 -8.36 6.48
C ALA A 65 2.33 -9.41 6.83
N GLY A 66 3.55 -8.97 7.12
CA GLY A 66 4.72 -9.83 7.33
C GLY A 66 5.40 -10.34 6.06
N ASN A 67 4.96 -9.91 4.87
CA ASN A 67 5.58 -10.19 3.57
C ASN A 67 5.74 -8.92 2.72
N GLU A 68 6.07 -7.80 3.38
CA GLU A 68 6.17 -6.49 2.76
C GLU A 68 7.28 -6.41 1.70
N ALA A 69 8.31 -7.26 1.82
CA ALA A 69 9.39 -7.35 0.82
C ALA A 69 8.86 -7.71 -0.57
N TRP A 70 7.87 -8.61 -0.64
CA TRP A 70 7.24 -9.02 -1.89
C TRP A 70 6.51 -7.85 -2.58
N LEU A 71 5.83 -7.01 -1.79
CA LEU A 71 5.19 -5.80 -2.30
C LEU A 71 6.21 -4.84 -2.93
N LEU A 72 7.35 -4.64 -2.25
CA LEU A 72 8.40 -3.73 -2.70
C LEU A 72 9.06 -4.20 -4.00
N GLU A 73 9.27 -5.50 -4.17
CA GLU A 73 9.80 -6.09 -5.40
C GLU A 73 8.87 -5.90 -6.61
N ARG A 74 7.56 -5.80 -6.38
CA ARG A 74 6.53 -5.72 -7.41
C ARG A 74 5.99 -4.30 -7.62
N ILE A 75 6.43 -3.32 -6.83
CA ILE A 75 5.82 -1.98 -6.80
C ILE A 75 5.83 -1.26 -8.16
N TYR A 76 6.79 -1.58 -9.03
CA TYR A 76 6.88 -1.04 -10.40
C TYR A 76 5.98 -1.79 -11.39
N ASP A 77 5.58 -3.02 -11.09
CA ASP A 77 4.66 -3.84 -11.87
C ASP A 77 3.19 -3.56 -11.49
N LEU A 78 2.97 -2.86 -10.37
CA LEU A 78 1.67 -2.32 -9.94
C LEU A 78 1.24 -1.06 -10.71
N GLY A 79 1.92 -0.72 -11.80
CA GLY A 79 1.55 0.38 -12.69
C GLY A 79 0.08 0.32 -13.11
N PRO A 80 -0.51 1.47 -13.50
CA PRO A 80 -1.90 1.51 -13.93
C PRO A 80 -2.14 0.42 -14.98
N ASP A 81 -3.26 -0.31 -14.87
CA ASP A 81 -3.63 -1.26 -15.92
C ASP A 81 -3.58 -0.53 -17.25
N ASP A 82 -2.83 -1.07 -18.21
CA ASP A 82 -2.70 -0.61 -19.60
C ASP A 82 -4.04 -0.76 -20.37
N THR A 83 -5.17 -0.79 -19.67
CA THR A 83 -6.48 -0.46 -20.19
C THR A 83 -6.63 1.06 -20.31
N SER A 84 -5.81 1.66 -21.18
CA SER A 84 -6.18 2.92 -21.83
C SER A 84 -6.91 2.61 -23.15
N PRO A 85 -8.04 3.27 -23.45
CA PRO A 85 -8.83 3.03 -24.66
C PRO A 85 -8.14 3.46 -25.96
#